data_AF-A0A107EQD9-F1
#
_entry.id   AF-A0A107EQD9-F1
#
_cell.length_a   1.000
_cell.length_b   1.000
_cell.length_c   1.000
_cell.angle_alpha   90.00
_cell.angle_beta   90.00
_cell.angle_gamma   90.00
#
_symmetry.space_group_name_H-M   'P 1'
#
loop_
_entity.id
_entity.type
_entity.pdbx_description
1 polymer ?
#
loop_
_entity_poly.entity_id
_entity_poly.type
_entity_poly.pdbx_seq_one_letter_code
_entity_poly.pdbx_strand_id
1 'polypeptide(L)'
;MIPHSFLQDLLNRVDIVDVVGRYVQLKKGGANFMGLCPFHNEKSPSFTVSPTKQFYHCFGCGAHGTAIGFLMEHAGLSFPEAVQELAQSVGLTVPHEPSPMRGGGGGGDFPSQPAVSKSVATALSDVMAAACDYYRKQLRGAPTAIQYLKKRGLTGEVAARFGLGYAPDGWQNLEAAFPDYRDDALVESGLVIVSEKTDAQGVARRYDRFRERIMFPIRNVKGQVIGFGGRVLGSGEPKYLNSPETPLFNKGSELYGLFEARLAIRERKYVLVVEGYMDVVALAQLGFPNAVATLGTACTPIHVQKLMRQTDTVIFSFDGDAAGRRAARRALEACLPHAADNRTIRFLFLPTEHDPDSYVREFGADAFSEQVERAMPLSQFLLNEAIAGKALDQPEGRAKALFDAKPLLQALPANALRAQIMHMFADRLDIPFEEVAGLSDVDTRLAAPPRQAPARSDRRRVTDNEKRALRNLVMHPRVAVQLDDEQVATLRALPRIGELFGEVVDHARALGDGAEFRLLSDVLRTSSNAATYEEIFREILDYDENVRDLLLQNPDDETVPERQREQERIAGEELQAAVLKMRYDACCDRLDRLSRQSTFTPEELAELTELNQQRADMKRRLGL
;
A
#
# COMPACT_ATOMS: atom_id res chain seq x y z
N MET A 1 0.39 13.46 -10.86
CA MET A 1 1.30 12.34 -10.50
C MET A 1 2.71 12.93 -10.37
N ILE A 2 3.58 12.44 -9.47
CA ILE A 2 4.97 12.97 -9.40
C ILE A 2 5.77 12.30 -10.53
N PRO A 3 6.42 13.06 -11.43
CA PRO A 3 7.15 12.47 -12.56
C PRO A 3 8.28 11.55 -12.09
N HIS A 4 8.45 10.39 -12.75
CA HIS A 4 9.53 9.46 -12.44
C HIS A 4 10.92 10.09 -12.64
N SER A 5 11.06 10.98 -13.62
CA SER A 5 12.27 11.79 -13.83
C SER A 5 12.62 12.66 -12.61
N PHE A 6 11.62 13.32 -12.02
CA PHE A 6 11.81 14.13 -10.82
C PHE A 6 12.25 13.28 -9.61
N LEU A 7 11.68 12.07 -9.45
CA LEU A 7 12.08 11.17 -8.37
C LEU A 7 13.54 10.71 -8.50
N GLN A 8 13.99 10.43 -9.72
CA GLN A 8 15.38 10.07 -9.99
C GLN A 8 16.31 11.25 -9.69
N ASP A 9 15.96 12.45 -10.16
CA ASP A 9 16.73 13.68 -9.89
C ASP A 9 16.80 14.00 -8.41
N LEU A 10 15.71 13.78 -7.67
CA LEU A 10 15.67 13.97 -6.23
C LEU A 10 16.60 12.98 -5.51
N LEU A 11 16.52 11.69 -5.83
CA LEU A 11 17.36 10.67 -5.21
C LEU A 11 18.85 10.86 -5.55
N ASN A 12 19.17 11.42 -6.71
CA ASN A 12 20.55 11.74 -7.09
C ASN A 12 21.16 12.92 -6.29
N ARG A 13 20.32 13.80 -5.71
CA ARG A 13 20.78 14.97 -4.94
C ARG A 13 20.75 14.76 -3.43
N VAL A 14 20.05 13.74 -2.97
CA VAL A 14 19.89 13.42 -1.55
C VAL A 14 20.97 12.42 -1.16
N ASP A 15 21.73 12.71 -0.09
CA ASP A 15 22.58 11.70 0.53
C ASP A 15 21.79 10.97 1.63
N ILE A 16 21.61 9.66 1.45
CA ILE A 16 20.96 8.80 2.43
C ILE A 16 21.63 8.83 3.81
N VAL A 17 22.95 9.06 3.89
CA VAL A 17 23.67 9.15 5.17
C VAL A 17 23.17 10.35 5.97
N ASP A 18 22.94 11.49 5.30
CA ASP A 18 22.41 12.69 5.95
C ASP A 18 20.94 12.51 6.37
N VAL A 19 20.15 11.82 5.55
CA VAL A 19 18.74 11.53 5.87
C VAL A 19 18.63 10.64 7.09
N VAL A 20 19.35 9.52 7.11
CA VAL A 20 19.33 8.58 8.25
C VAL A 20 20.01 9.20 9.48
N GLY A 21 21.10 9.93 9.28
CA GLY A 21 21.91 10.54 10.35
C GLY A 21 21.16 11.52 11.24
N ARG A 22 20.03 12.07 10.76
CA ARG A 22 19.11 12.89 11.57
C ARG A 22 18.38 12.11 12.66
N TYR A 23 18.22 10.80 12.47
CA TYR A 23 17.43 9.93 13.36
C TYR A 23 18.29 8.90 14.09
N VAL A 24 19.39 8.47 13.47
CA VAL A 24 20.28 7.42 14.00
C VAL A 24 21.69 7.97 14.11
N GLN A 25 22.32 7.74 15.26
CA GLN A 25 23.73 8.05 15.43
C GLN A 25 24.58 7.06 14.63
N LEU A 26 25.12 7.52 13.50
CA LEU A 26 25.96 6.73 12.60
C LEU A 26 27.45 6.95 12.89
N LYS A 27 28.22 5.86 12.91
CA LYS A 27 29.69 5.87 12.97
C LYS A 27 30.26 5.30 11.68
N LYS A 28 31.35 5.90 11.19
CA LYS A 28 32.00 5.40 9.97
C LYS A 28 32.67 4.05 10.25
N GLY A 29 32.33 3.04 9.46
CA GLY A 29 32.84 1.67 9.53
C GLY A 29 33.30 1.21 8.15
N GLY A 30 34.54 1.53 7.79
CA GLY A 30 35.08 1.28 6.44
C GLY A 30 34.44 2.19 5.39
N ALA A 31 33.94 1.59 4.30
CA ALA A 31 33.27 2.29 3.20
C ALA A 31 31.80 2.68 3.50
N ASN A 32 31.22 2.11 4.56
CA ASN A 32 29.83 2.35 4.95
C ASN A 32 29.76 3.03 6.33
N PHE A 33 28.56 3.48 6.70
CA PHE A 33 28.24 3.95 8.03
C PHE A 33 27.46 2.88 8.79
N MET A 34 27.72 2.74 10.09
CA MET A 34 27.09 1.76 10.96
C MET A 34 26.44 2.42 12.17
N GLY A 35 25.29 1.92 12.60
CA GLY A 35 24.57 2.39 13.79
C GLY A 35 23.71 1.31 14.41
N LEU A 36 23.04 1.65 15.51
CA LEU A 36 21.97 0.82 16.06
C LEU A 36 20.74 0.95 15.15
N CYS A 37 20.11 -0.17 14.86
CA CYS A 37 18.97 -0.20 13.96
C CYS A 37 17.79 0.58 14.54
N PRO A 38 17.23 1.56 13.81
CA PRO A 38 16.03 2.23 14.25
C PRO A 38 14.78 1.36 14.05
N PHE A 39 14.90 0.19 13.43
CA PHE A 39 13.81 -0.74 13.08
C PHE A 39 13.58 -1.89 14.06
N HIS A 40 14.52 -2.16 14.97
CA HIS A 40 14.35 -3.13 16.05
C HIS A 40 15.32 -2.81 17.20
N ASN A 41 15.07 -3.37 18.38
CA ASN A 41 15.91 -3.09 19.54
C ASN A 41 17.13 -4.02 19.56
N GLU A 42 18.34 -3.45 19.54
CA GLU A 42 19.60 -4.20 19.56
C GLU A 42 20.68 -3.49 20.39
N LYS A 43 21.66 -4.26 20.89
CA LYS A 43 22.79 -3.73 21.68
C LYS A 43 24.08 -3.56 20.85
N SER A 44 24.21 -4.29 19.76
CA SER A 44 25.34 -4.24 18.83
C SER A 44 24.92 -3.59 17.52
N PRO A 45 25.72 -2.69 16.91
CA PRO A 45 25.36 -2.07 15.63
C PRO A 45 25.23 -3.09 14.50
N SER A 46 24.03 -3.28 13.95
CA SER A 46 23.81 -4.10 12.74
C SER A 46 23.24 -3.29 11.56
N PHE A 47 22.91 -2.01 11.78
CA PHE A 47 22.36 -1.13 10.77
C PHE A 47 23.48 -0.49 9.95
N THR A 48 23.49 -0.75 8.64
CA THR A 48 24.51 -0.25 7.71
C THR A 48 23.89 0.66 6.67
N VAL A 49 24.52 1.81 6.42
CA VAL A 49 24.12 2.78 5.41
C VAL A 49 25.26 2.93 4.41
N SER A 50 24.98 2.71 3.13
CA SER A 50 25.99 2.84 2.08
C SER A 50 25.88 4.18 1.36
N PRO A 51 26.86 5.09 1.52
CA PRO A 51 26.86 6.36 0.81
C PRO A 51 27.04 6.17 -0.72
N THR A 52 27.78 5.15 -1.14
CA THR A 52 28.00 4.88 -2.57
C THR A 52 26.77 4.28 -3.23
N LYS A 53 26.08 3.35 -2.54
CA LYS A 53 24.93 2.64 -3.11
C LYS A 53 23.59 3.29 -2.79
N GLN A 54 23.58 4.36 -1.98
CA GLN A 54 22.40 5.14 -1.60
C GLN A 54 21.23 4.28 -1.03
N PHE A 55 21.56 3.25 -0.26
CA PHE A 55 20.60 2.42 0.47
C PHE A 55 21.07 2.11 1.89
N TYR A 56 20.13 1.74 2.75
CA TYR A 56 20.41 1.18 4.07
C TYR A 56 20.02 -0.30 4.12
N HIS A 57 20.69 -1.06 4.97
CA HIS A 57 20.38 -2.46 5.26
C HIS A 57 20.72 -2.80 6.71
N CYS A 58 19.80 -3.46 7.40
CA CYS A 58 20.01 -3.99 8.73
C CYS A 58 20.29 -5.49 8.69
N PHE A 59 21.46 -5.91 9.16
CA PHE A 59 21.82 -7.33 9.24
C PHE A 59 21.13 -8.08 10.38
N GLY A 60 20.55 -7.38 11.37
CA GLY A 60 19.77 -7.99 12.45
C GLY A 60 18.33 -8.33 12.07
N CYS A 61 17.59 -7.38 11.51
CA CYS A 61 16.16 -7.53 11.22
C CYS A 61 15.79 -7.57 9.73
N GLY A 62 16.74 -7.40 8.80
CA GLY A 62 16.51 -7.44 7.35
C GLY A 62 15.85 -6.17 6.76
N ALA A 63 15.61 -5.14 7.58
CA ALA A 63 15.10 -3.86 7.08
C ALA A 63 16.06 -3.27 6.05
N HIS A 64 15.54 -2.86 4.89
CA HIS A 64 16.33 -2.34 3.78
C HIS A 64 15.52 -1.32 2.99
N GLY A 65 16.19 -0.31 2.41
CA GLY A 65 15.49 0.67 1.59
C GLY A 65 16.33 1.87 1.17
N THR A 66 15.70 2.77 0.43
CA THR A 66 16.26 4.06 0.00
C THR A 66 15.97 5.17 1.01
N ALA A 67 16.44 6.40 0.77
CA ALA A 67 16.11 7.56 1.61
C ALA A 67 14.60 7.81 1.73
N ILE A 68 13.84 7.64 0.64
CA ILE A 68 12.37 7.76 0.65
C ILE A 68 11.76 6.64 1.51
N GLY A 69 12.18 5.39 1.27
CA GLY A 69 11.70 4.24 2.05
C GLY A 69 12.01 4.39 3.54
N PHE A 70 13.19 4.91 3.89
CA PHE A 70 13.56 5.21 5.27
C PHE A 70 12.59 6.21 5.90
N LEU A 71 12.27 7.32 5.25
CA LEU A 71 11.32 8.29 5.80
C LEU A 71 9.89 7.74 5.89
N MET A 72 9.49 6.88 4.95
CA MET A 72 8.18 6.24 5.00
C MET A 72 8.08 5.26 6.16
N GLU A 73 9.06 4.36 6.29
CA GLU A 73 9.05 3.28 7.28
C GLU A 73 9.48 3.74 8.68
N HIS A 74 10.48 4.62 8.76
CA HIS A 74 10.96 5.15 10.01
C HIS A 74 10.13 6.35 10.46
N ALA A 75 10.00 7.40 9.64
CA ALA A 75 9.31 8.63 10.02
C ALA A 75 7.77 8.59 9.80
N GLY A 76 7.24 7.52 9.19
CA GLY A 76 5.80 7.32 9.01
C GLY A 76 5.17 8.25 7.96
N LEU A 77 5.99 8.86 7.09
CA LEU A 77 5.52 9.78 6.05
C LEU A 77 4.86 9.01 4.90
N SER A 78 3.84 9.59 4.26
CA SER A 78 3.39 9.10 2.96
C SER A 78 4.44 9.33 1.87
N PHE A 79 4.32 8.63 0.75
CA PHE A 79 5.24 8.80 -0.38
C PHE A 79 5.34 10.27 -0.85
N PRO A 80 4.24 11.03 -1.08
CA PRO A 80 4.34 12.44 -1.43
C PRO A 80 4.99 13.30 -0.34
N GLU A 81 4.69 13.05 0.94
CA GLU A 81 5.30 13.78 2.06
C GLU A 81 6.80 13.50 2.18
N ALA A 82 7.22 12.24 2.03
CA ALA A 82 8.63 11.86 2.02
C ALA A 82 9.39 12.48 0.85
N VAL A 83 8.79 12.48 -0.36
CA VAL A 83 9.36 13.13 -1.54
C VAL A 83 9.44 14.65 -1.34
N GLN A 84 8.41 15.27 -0.77
CA GLN A 84 8.40 16.70 -0.51
C GLN A 84 9.40 17.10 0.59
N GLU A 85 9.57 16.29 1.63
CA GLU A 85 10.55 16.52 2.69
C GLU A 85 11.98 16.41 2.16
N LEU A 86 12.27 15.37 1.37
CA LEU A 86 13.56 15.24 0.71
C LEU A 86 13.80 16.39 -0.27
N ALA A 87 12.81 16.74 -1.10
CA ALA A 87 12.94 17.82 -2.07
C ALA A 87 13.25 19.15 -1.37
N GLN A 88 12.55 19.46 -0.28
CA GLN A 88 12.85 20.64 0.52
C GLN A 88 14.26 20.63 1.12
N SER A 89 14.77 19.46 1.52
CA SER A 89 16.11 19.34 2.11
C SER A 89 17.24 19.64 1.12
N VAL A 90 16.97 19.51 -0.19
CA VAL A 90 17.92 19.82 -1.28
C VAL A 90 17.50 21.03 -2.12
N GLY A 91 16.54 21.82 -1.63
CA GLY A 91 16.07 23.05 -2.29
C GLY A 91 15.27 22.84 -3.59
N LEU A 92 14.67 21.67 -3.78
CA LEU A 92 13.82 21.33 -4.93
C LEU A 92 12.33 21.55 -4.63
N THR A 93 11.59 21.99 -5.64
CA THR A 93 10.13 22.11 -5.61
C THR A 93 9.51 20.91 -6.32
N VAL A 94 8.54 20.23 -5.70
CA VAL A 94 7.88 19.06 -6.29
C VAL A 94 6.86 19.51 -7.35
N PRO A 95 6.95 19.03 -8.61
CA PRO A 95 5.96 19.34 -9.65
C PRO A 95 4.59 18.73 -9.30
N HIS A 96 3.55 19.55 -9.31
CA HIS A 96 2.16 19.09 -9.25
C HIS A 96 1.55 19.17 -10.65
N GLU A 97 1.47 18.04 -11.36
CA GLU A 97 0.57 17.95 -12.51
C GLU A 97 -0.87 17.77 -12.02
N PRO A 98 -1.84 18.56 -12.51
CA PRO A 98 -3.25 18.33 -12.26
C PRO A 98 -3.61 16.96 -12.83
N SER A 99 -4.07 16.06 -11.96
CA SER A 99 -4.60 14.77 -12.41
C SER A 99 -5.86 15.03 -13.24
N PRO A 100 -5.99 14.49 -14.46
CA PRO A 100 -7.28 14.49 -15.14
C PRO A 100 -8.26 13.66 -14.30
N MET A 101 -9.35 14.30 -13.88
CA MET A 101 -10.47 13.68 -13.19
C MET A 101 -10.98 12.49 -14.01
N ARG A 102 -11.08 11.31 -13.39
CA ARG A 102 -12.09 10.32 -13.77
C ARG A 102 -13.42 10.77 -13.18
N GLY A 103 -14.35 11.12 -14.07
CA GLY A 103 -15.72 11.45 -13.72
C GLY A 103 -16.49 10.26 -13.13
N GLY A 104 -17.41 10.58 -12.22
CA GLY A 104 -18.34 9.64 -11.61
C GLY A 104 -18.92 10.24 -10.33
N GLY A 105 -20.17 10.73 -10.40
CA GLY A 105 -20.77 11.63 -9.41
C GLY A 105 -21.02 11.05 -8.01
N GLY A 106 -21.08 11.96 -7.04
CA GLY A 106 -21.49 11.69 -5.66
C GLY A 106 -20.97 12.79 -4.74
N GLY A 107 -21.82 13.78 -4.44
CA GLY A 107 -21.47 15.02 -3.74
C GLY A 107 -20.91 14.82 -2.33
N GLY A 108 -19.93 15.66 -2.01
CA GLY A 108 -19.34 15.81 -0.69
C GLY A 108 -18.28 16.91 -0.75
N ASP A 109 -18.71 18.16 -0.60
CA ASP A 109 -17.83 19.33 -0.47
C ASP A 109 -16.90 19.13 0.74
N PHE A 110 -15.66 18.72 0.47
CA PHE A 110 -14.55 18.99 1.38
C PHE A 110 -13.81 20.21 0.85
N PRO A 111 -13.77 21.34 1.58
CA PRO A 111 -12.98 22.47 1.16
C PRO A 111 -11.51 22.07 1.19
N SER A 112 -10.89 22.08 0.01
CA SER A 112 -9.44 21.99 -0.14
C SER A 112 -8.85 23.22 0.55
N GLN A 113 -8.26 23.03 1.73
CA GLN A 113 -7.58 24.13 2.42
C GLN A 113 -6.43 24.65 1.53
N PRO A 114 -6.31 25.98 1.35
CA PRO A 114 -5.18 26.55 0.64
C PRO A 114 -3.89 26.20 1.38
N ALA A 115 -2.85 25.81 0.63
CA ALA A 115 -1.54 25.50 1.19
C ALA A 115 -1.02 26.72 1.98
N VAL A 116 -1.01 26.58 3.30
CA VAL A 116 -0.49 27.58 4.23
C VAL A 116 0.97 27.85 3.87
N SER A 117 1.38 29.11 3.78
CA SER A 117 2.77 29.43 3.46
C SER A 117 3.71 28.84 4.51
N LYS A 118 4.84 28.29 4.07
CA LYS A 118 5.81 27.58 4.94
C LYS A 118 6.30 28.46 6.11
N SER A 119 6.34 29.78 5.92
CA SER A 119 6.69 30.75 6.96
C SER A 119 5.65 30.83 8.07
N VAL A 120 4.35 30.84 7.74
CA VAL A 120 3.25 30.86 8.72
C VAL A 120 3.23 29.57 9.54
N ALA A 121 3.38 28.41 8.89
CA ALA A 121 3.44 27.13 9.60
C ALA A 121 4.63 27.03 10.58
N THR A 122 5.77 27.64 10.24
CA THR A 122 6.96 27.69 11.12
C THR A 122 6.69 28.57 12.34
N ALA A 123 6.18 29.79 12.13
CA ALA A 123 5.86 30.71 13.22
C ALA A 123 4.82 30.12 14.20
N LEU A 124 3.77 29.47 13.69
CA LEU A 124 2.77 28.80 14.54
C LEU A 124 3.37 27.62 15.32
N SER A 125 4.33 26.90 14.74
CA SER A 125 5.01 25.79 15.42
C SER A 125 5.86 26.27 16.59
N ASP A 126 6.55 27.40 16.43
CA ASP A 126 7.35 28.03 17.50
C ASP A 126 6.45 28.51 18.64
N VAL A 127 5.29 29.10 18.32
CA VAL A 127 4.26 29.48 19.30
C VAL A 127 3.78 28.27 20.10
N MET A 128 3.46 27.16 19.42
CA MET A 128 3.03 25.92 20.08
C MET A 128 4.10 25.33 20.99
N ALA A 129 5.37 25.36 20.57
CA ALA A 129 6.50 24.88 21.36
C ALA A 129 6.70 25.72 22.64
N ALA A 130 6.68 27.05 22.51
CA ALA A 130 6.81 27.97 23.64
C ALA A 130 5.65 27.79 24.66
N ALA A 131 4.42 27.66 24.17
CA ALA A 131 3.26 27.40 25.01
C ALA A 131 3.36 26.04 25.74
N CYS A 132 3.82 24.99 25.04
CA CYS A 132 4.04 23.67 25.64
C CYS A 132 5.07 23.73 26.79
N ASP A 133 6.20 24.40 26.56
CA ASP A 133 7.23 24.58 27.59
C ASP A 133 6.72 25.41 28.78
N TYR A 134 5.92 26.43 28.53
CA TYR A 134 5.26 27.19 29.58
C TYR A 134 4.35 26.29 30.43
N TYR A 135 3.41 25.55 29.83
CA TYR A 135 2.50 24.69 30.58
C TYR A 135 3.23 23.58 31.35
N ARG A 136 4.31 23.01 30.78
CA ARG A 136 5.17 22.04 31.47
C ARG A 136 5.84 22.64 32.70
N LYS A 137 6.34 23.89 32.62
CA LYS A 137 6.92 24.61 33.75
C LYS A 137 5.87 24.87 34.84
N GLN A 138 4.67 25.31 34.45
CA GLN A 138 3.56 25.56 35.39
C GLN A 138 3.15 24.31 36.16
N LEU A 139 3.13 23.13 35.51
CA LEU A 139 2.79 21.88 36.20
C LEU A 139 3.72 21.57 37.38
N ARG A 140 5.02 21.88 37.27
CA ARG A 140 5.99 21.64 38.36
C ARG A 140 5.68 22.44 39.62
N GLY A 141 5.09 23.63 39.46
CA GLY A 141 4.71 24.54 40.53
C GLY A 141 3.27 24.40 41.01
N ALA A 142 2.51 23.40 40.54
CA ALA A 142 1.09 23.25 40.81
C ALA A 142 0.78 21.97 41.63
N PRO A 143 0.87 22.01 42.98
CA PRO A 143 0.64 20.85 43.84
C PRO A 143 -0.72 20.19 43.63
N THR A 144 -1.77 20.98 43.39
CA THR A 144 -3.14 20.49 43.15
C THR A 144 -3.23 19.67 41.86
N ALA A 145 -2.62 20.16 40.77
CA ALA A 145 -2.53 19.45 39.50
C ALA A 145 -1.71 18.16 39.63
N ILE A 146 -0.58 18.20 40.34
CA ILE A 146 0.25 17.02 40.60
C ILE A 146 -0.50 15.98 41.42
N GLN A 147 -1.19 16.39 42.49
CA GLN A 147 -1.99 15.49 43.32
C GLN A 147 -3.13 14.86 42.51
N TYR A 148 -3.76 15.62 41.61
CA TYR A 148 -4.77 15.09 40.70
C TYR A 148 -4.21 13.98 39.80
N LEU A 149 -3.06 14.20 39.16
CA LEU A 149 -2.41 13.19 38.31
C LEU A 149 -2.02 11.94 39.12
N LYS A 150 -1.49 12.12 40.33
CA LYS A 150 -1.18 11.02 41.25
C LYS A 150 -2.42 10.25 41.69
N LYS A 151 -3.52 10.92 42.00
CA LYS A 151 -4.81 10.28 42.32
C LYS A 151 -5.34 9.47 41.13
N ARG A 152 -5.05 9.95 39.91
CA ARG A 152 -5.28 9.22 38.66
C ARG A 152 -4.22 8.15 38.38
N GLY A 153 -3.29 7.88 39.29
CA GLY A 153 -2.25 6.85 39.17
C GLY A 153 -1.17 7.16 38.14
N LEU A 154 -1.05 8.38 37.63
CA LEU A 154 -0.04 8.76 36.65
C LEU A 154 1.27 9.14 37.34
N THR A 155 2.37 8.54 36.90
CA THR A 155 3.73 8.84 37.38
C THR A 155 4.30 10.08 36.72
N GLY A 156 5.34 10.65 37.34
CA GLY A 156 6.09 11.76 36.73
C GLY A 156 6.81 11.37 35.44
N GLU A 157 7.20 10.10 35.29
CA GLU A 157 7.86 9.59 34.09
C GLU A 157 6.92 9.59 32.88
N VAL A 158 5.72 9.01 33.02
CA VAL A 158 4.74 9.01 31.92
C VAL A 158 4.26 10.44 31.62
N ALA A 159 4.08 11.28 32.64
CA ALA A 159 3.75 12.68 32.45
C ALA A 159 4.83 13.43 31.66
N ALA A 160 6.11 13.17 31.94
CA ALA A 160 7.23 13.77 31.21
C ALA A 160 7.31 13.28 29.75
N ARG A 161 7.10 11.97 29.51
CA ARG A 161 7.09 11.34 28.18
C ARG A 161 6.05 11.96 27.24
N PHE A 162 4.81 12.07 27.69
CA PHE A 162 3.71 12.70 26.95
C PHE A 162 3.74 14.23 27.01
N GLY A 163 4.62 14.78 27.83
CA GLY A 163 4.79 16.21 28.03
C GLY A 163 3.61 16.94 28.62
N LEU A 164 2.92 16.30 29.56
CA LEU A 164 1.80 16.90 30.27
C LEU A 164 2.21 18.23 30.92
N GLY A 165 1.27 19.17 30.90
CA GLY A 165 1.42 20.50 31.48
C GLY A 165 0.21 20.89 32.31
N TYR A 166 0.21 22.14 32.79
CA TYR A 166 -0.90 22.74 33.51
C TYR A 166 -1.12 24.16 33.02
N ALA A 167 -2.36 24.48 32.65
CA ALA A 167 -2.81 25.84 32.42
C ALA A 167 -3.37 26.37 33.75
N PRO A 168 -2.73 27.39 34.38
CA PRO A 168 -3.20 27.95 35.63
C PRO A 168 -4.58 28.60 35.52
N ASP A 169 -5.22 28.87 36.65
CA ASP A 169 -6.39 29.74 36.69
C ASP A 169 -5.99 31.20 36.44
N GLY A 170 -6.84 31.95 35.74
CA GLY A 170 -6.57 33.30 35.26
C GLY A 170 -6.82 33.48 33.77
N TRP A 171 -7.07 34.72 33.34
CA TRP A 171 -7.53 35.03 31.98
C TRP A 171 -6.40 35.25 30.96
N GLN A 172 -5.17 35.54 31.39
CA GLN A 172 -4.05 35.95 30.52
C GLN A 172 -2.70 35.44 31.06
N ASN A 173 -2.68 34.23 31.62
CA ASN A 173 -1.45 33.66 32.19
C ASN A 173 -0.38 33.39 31.12
N LEU A 174 -0.81 33.10 29.90
CA LEU A 174 0.07 32.83 28.78
C LEU A 174 0.89 34.05 28.35
N GLU A 175 0.48 35.28 28.72
CA GLU A 175 1.26 36.50 28.49
C GLU A 175 2.69 36.39 29.04
N ALA A 176 2.89 35.70 30.16
CA ALA A 176 4.22 35.47 30.73
C ALA A 176 5.15 34.59 29.86
N ALA A 177 4.62 33.91 28.84
CA ALA A 177 5.38 33.05 27.93
C ALA A 177 5.80 33.77 26.63
N PHE A 178 5.20 34.93 26.32
CA PHE A 178 5.33 35.58 25.03
C PHE A 178 5.71 37.07 25.18
N PRO A 179 6.68 37.58 24.41
CA PRO A 179 7.04 39.01 24.44
C PRO A 179 5.89 39.93 24.01
N ASP A 180 5.07 39.47 23.07
CA ASP A 180 3.88 40.17 22.60
C ASP A 180 2.65 39.24 22.64
N TYR A 181 1.81 39.42 23.66
CA TYR A 181 0.56 38.67 23.81
C TYR A 181 -0.52 39.09 22.81
N ARG A 182 -0.30 40.18 22.07
CA ARG A 182 -1.18 40.65 21.00
C ARG A 182 -0.78 40.15 19.62
N ASP A 183 0.24 39.31 19.52
CA ASP A 183 0.58 38.63 18.27
C ASP A 183 -0.63 37.82 17.75
N ASP A 184 -0.99 38.00 16.48
CA ASP A 184 -2.10 37.30 15.84
C ASP A 184 -1.82 35.80 15.71
N ALA A 185 -0.55 35.38 15.71
CA ALA A 185 -0.16 33.97 15.73
C ALA A 185 -0.70 33.21 16.96
N LEU A 186 -0.91 33.89 18.09
CA LEU A 186 -1.53 33.30 19.29
C LEU A 186 -3.03 33.01 19.10
N VAL A 187 -3.70 33.81 18.28
CA VAL A 187 -5.11 33.61 17.91
C VAL A 187 -5.22 32.53 16.82
N GLU A 188 -4.37 32.60 15.80
CA GLU A 188 -4.32 31.61 14.70
C GLU A 188 -3.94 30.19 15.18
N SER A 189 -3.06 30.09 16.18
CA SER A 189 -2.73 28.84 16.87
C SER A 189 -3.87 28.33 17.78
N GLY A 190 -4.93 29.13 17.97
CA GLY A 190 -6.07 28.78 18.81
C GLY A 190 -5.75 28.75 20.31
N LEU A 191 -4.66 29.38 20.75
CA LEU A 191 -4.28 29.49 22.16
C LEU A 191 -4.97 30.67 22.86
N VAL A 192 -5.27 31.73 22.10
CA VAL A 192 -5.90 32.97 22.59
C VAL A 192 -7.21 33.21 21.86
N ILE A 193 -8.21 33.71 22.59
CA ILE A 193 -9.52 34.11 22.06
C ILE A 193 -9.64 35.63 22.13
N VAL A 194 -10.11 36.24 21.04
CA VAL A 194 -10.46 37.66 20.99
C VAL A 194 -11.93 37.81 21.42
N SER A 195 -12.17 38.63 22.45
CA SER A 195 -13.50 38.96 22.94
C SER A 195 -14.16 40.03 22.06
N GLU A 196 -15.47 39.93 21.90
CA GLU A 196 -16.29 41.00 21.31
C GLU A 196 -16.33 42.26 22.18
N LYS A 197 -16.02 42.14 23.48
CA LYS A 197 -15.96 43.26 24.41
C LYS A 197 -14.62 43.99 24.30
N THR A 198 -14.68 45.31 24.26
CA THR A 198 -13.50 46.16 24.27
C THR A 198 -13.08 46.54 25.70
N ASP A 199 -11.81 46.88 25.87
CA ASP A 199 -11.31 47.55 27.07
C ASP A 199 -11.69 49.05 27.06
N ALA A 200 -11.27 49.78 28.09
CA ALA A 200 -11.56 51.20 28.24
C ALA A 200 -10.92 52.07 27.14
N GLN A 201 -10.01 51.50 26.34
CA GLN A 201 -9.28 52.13 25.25
C GLN A 201 -9.89 51.77 23.89
N GLY A 202 -11.02 51.04 23.87
CA GLY A 202 -11.72 50.66 22.63
C GLY A 202 -11.09 49.46 21.92
N VAL A 203 -10.16 48.75 22.57
CA VAL A 203 -9.42 47.65 21.97
C VAL A 203 -10.03 46.31 22.41
N ALA A 204 -10.20 45.37 21.48
CA ALA A 204 -10.76 44.06 21.77
C ALA A 204 -9.91 43.31 22.82
N ARG A 205 -10.55 42.81 23.88
CA ARG A 205 -9.88 42.06 24.96
C ARG A 205 -9.46 40.68 24.46
N ARG A 206 -8.28 40.21 24.85
CA ARG A 206 -7.77 38.86 24.54
C ARG A 206 -7.67 38.02 25.80
N TYR A 207 -7.96 36.72 25.73
CA TYR A 207 -7.82 35.83 26.89
C TYR A 207 -7.44 34.40 26.49
N ASP A 208 -6.76 33.70 27.40
CA ASP A 208 -6.27 32.34 27.24
C ASP A 208 -7.43 31.39 26.99
N ARG A 209 -7.34 30.53 25.97
CA ARG A 209 -8.36 29.50 25.72
C ARG A 209 -8.42 28.46 26.85
N PHE A 210 -7.26 28.04 27.34
CA PHE A 210 -7.13 27.01 28.36
C PHE A 210 -6.86 27.64 29.72
N ARG A 211 -7.69 27.30 30.69
CA ARG A 211 -7.61 27.82 32.07
C ARG A 211 -7.98 26.71 33.03
N GLU A 212 -7.24 26.62 34.13
CA GLU A 212 -7.42 25.64 35.20
C GLU A 212 -7.50 24.18 34.70
N ARG A 213 -6.60 23.79 33.80
CA ARG A 213 -6.64 22.50 33.09
C ARG A 213 -5.30 21.78 33.09
N ILE A 214 -5.33 20.46 33.25
CA ILE A 214 -4.23 19.59 32.84
C ILE A 214 -4.15 19.64 31.32
N MET A 215 -2.97 19.93 30.81
CA MET A 215 -2.69 20.08 29.39
C MET A 215 -2.06 18.82 28.81
N PHE A 216 -2.60 18.35 27.70
CA PHE A 216 -2.16 17.19 26.92
C PHE A 216 -1.71 17.70 25.55
N PRO A 217 -0.40 17.91 25.31
CA PRO A 217 0.09 18.34 24.01
C PRO A 217 -0.21 17.29 22.95
N ILE A 218 -0.71 17.72 21.80
CA ILE A 218 -0.97 16.85 20.64
C ILE A 218 0.18 17.04 19.67
N ARG A 219 0.84 15.93 19.33
CA ARG A 219 2.01 15.94 18.44
C ARG A 219 1.69 15.32 17.09
N ASN A 220 2.21 15.94 16.03
CA ASN A 220 2.19 15.33 14.70
C ASN A 220 3.18 14.15 14.60
N VAL A 221 3.23 13.49 13.45
CA VAL A 221 4.15 12.36 13.20
C VAL A 221 5.64 12.73 13.35
N LYS A 222 5.98 14.01 13.22
CA LYS A 222 7.34 14.56 13.40
C LYS A 222 7.66 14.91 14.86
N GLY A 223 6.68 14.82 15.76
CA GLY A 223 6.84 15.15 17.19
C GLY A 223 6.63 16.63 17.53
N GLN A 224 6.25 17.46 16.54
CA GLN A 224 5.96 18.87 16.78
C GLN A 224 4.59 19.01 17.44
N VAL A 225 4.49 19.89 18.44
CA VAL A 225 3.21 20.20 19.08
C VAL A 225 2.38 21.03 18.10
N ILE A 226 1.19 20.52 17.78
CA ILE A 226 0.26 21.14 16.83
C ILE A 226 -1.04 21.59 17.50
N GLY A 227 -1.27 21.20 18.75
CA GLY A 227 -2.45 21.60 19.51
C GLY A 227 -2.42 21.02 20.91
N PHE A 228 -3.50 21.24 21.66
CA PHE A 228 -3.64 20.77 23.03
C PHE A 228 -5.03 20.21 23.30
N GLY A 229 -5.07 19.13 24.09
CA GLY A 229 -6.24 18.76 24.89
C GLY A 229 -6.10 19.33 26.30
N GLY A 230 -7.21 19.69 26.94
CA GLY A 230 -7.24 20.30 28.26
C GLY A 230 -8.34 19.69 29.13
N ARG A 231 -7.97 19.12 30.28
CA ARG A 231 -8.92 18.51 31.23
C ARG A 231 -9.03 19.33 32.50
N VAL A 232 -10.24 19.68 32.92
CA VAL A 232 -10.46 20.41 34.19
C VAL A 232 -10.07 19.56 35.41
N LEU A 233 -9.60 20.22 36.47
CA LEU A 233 -9.32 19.58 37.75
C LEU A 233 -10.59 19.40 38.60
N GLY A 234 -11.48 20.41 38.58
CA GLY A 234 -12.71 20.48 39.37
C GLY A 234 -13.99 20.40 38.55
N SER A 235 -14.96 21.26 38.86
CA SER A 235 -16.33 21.26 38.30
C SER A 235 -16.51 22.18 37.07
N GLY A 236 -15.42 22.58 36.40
CA GLY A 236 -15.50 23.43 35.22
C GLY A 236 -16.02 22.70 33.99
N GLU A 237 -16.80 23.39 33.15
CA GLU A 237 -17.27 22.84 31.87
C GLU A 237 -16.58 23.51 30.67
N PRO A 238 -16.36 22.78 29.56
CA PRO A 238 -16.52 21.33 29.41
C PRO A 238 -15.39 20.55 30.11
N LYS A 239 -15.66 19.30 30.51
CA LYS A 239 -14.70 18.40 31.19
C LYS A 239 -13.38 18.25 30.42
N TYR A 240 -13.50 18.10 29.09
CA TYR A 240 -12.39 18.11 28.14
C TYR A 240 -12.60 19.22 27.11
N LEU A 241 -11.52 19.94 26.79
CA LEU A 241 -11.50 20.99 25.79
C LEU A 241 -10.32 20.74 24.86
N ASN A 242 -10.55 20.73 23.55
CA ASN A 242 -9.49 20.65 22.55
C ASN A 242 -9.23 22.01 21.92
N SER A 243 -8.02 22.20 21.40
CA SER A 243 -7.72 23.26 20.43
C SER A 243 -8.79 23.28 19.32
N PRO A 244 -9.12 24.46 18.78
CA PRO A 244 -9.98 24.55 17.60
C PRO A 244 -9.25 23.95 16.38
N GLU A 245 -9.93 23.83 15.25
CA GLU A 245 -9.24 23.56 13.98
C GLU A 245 -8.31 24.74 13.68
N THR A 246 -7.08 24.46 13.27
CA THR A 246 -6.06 25.47 12.94
C THR A 246 -5.27 25.05 11.70
N PRO A 247 -4.46 25.93 11.10
CA PRO A 247 -3.51 25.55 10.05
C PRO A 247 -2.59 24.37 10.39
N LEU A 248 -2.29 24.14 11.68
CA LEU A 248 -1.42 23.05 12.13
C LEU A 248 -2.18 21.80 12.58
N PHE A 249 -3.47 21.90 12.87
CA PHE A 249 -4.19 20.87 13.60
C PHE A 249 -5.60 20.65 13.08
N ASN A 250 -5.84 19.40 12.69
CA ASN A 250 -7.14 18.92 12.24
C ASN A 250 -7.59 17.68 13.01
N LYS A 251 -8.67 17.80 13.79
CA LYS A 251 -9.17 16.71 14.68
C LYS A 251 -9.68 15.49 13.92
N GLY A 252 -10.10 15.65 12.67
CA GLY A 252 -10.57 14.57 11.82
C GLY A 252 -9.44 13.75 11.20
N SER A 253 -8.19 14.17 11.38
CA SER A 253 -7.02 13.48 10.87
C SER A 253 -5.99 13.12 11.93
N GLU A 254 -5.93 13.81 13.08
CA GLU A 254 -4.89 13.58 14.08
C GLU A 254 -5.30 12.60 15.18
N LEU A 255 -4.32 11.87 15.70
CA LEU A 255 -4.50 10.86 16.75
C LEU A 255 -3.55 11.17 17.90
N TYR A 256 -4.09 11.32 19.11
CA TYR A 256 -3.29 11.52 20.30
C TYR A 256 -2.47 10.27 20.61
N GLY A 257 -1.21 10.45 21.02
CA GLY A 257 -0.30 9.36 21.37
C GLY A 257 0.35 8.66 20.18
N LEU A 258 -0.06 8.95 18.94
CA LEU A 258 0.48 8.28 17.76
C LEU A 258 2.00 8.46 17.67
N PHE A 259 2.51 9.67 17.90
CA PHE A 259 3.96 9.92 17.93
C PHE A 259 4.68 9.07 18.99
N GLU A 260 4.13 9.03 20.21
CA GLU A 260 4.68 8.28 21.34
C GLU A 260 4.60 6.74 21.16
N ALA A 261 3.60 6.29 20.41
CA ALA A 261 3.26 4.88 20.22
C ALA A 261 3.98 4.22 19.04
N ARG A 262 4.50 4.98 18.07
CA ARG A 262 5.10 4.47 16.80
C ARG A 262 6.05 3.28 16.98
N LEU A 263 7.03 3.40 17.89
CA LEU A 263 7.99 2.33 18.14
C LEU A 263 7.32 1.09 18.73
N ALA A 264 6.41 1.27 19.68
CA ALA A 264 5.68 0.19 20.32
C ALA A 264 4.68 -0.50 19.37
N ILE A 265 4.03 0.25 18.48
CA ILE A 265 3.15 -0.28 17.43
C ILE A 265 3.94 -1.22 16.52
N ARG A 266 5.15 -0.82 16.11
CA ARG A 266 6.01 -1.64 15.25
C ARG A 266 6.49 -2.91 15.97
N GLU A 267 6.90 -2.79 17.23
CA GLU A 267 7.36 -3.93 18.04
C GLU A 267 6.24 -4.94 18.27
N ARG A 268 5.04 -4.46 18.63
CA ARG A 268 3.88 -5.29 18.93
C ARG A 268 3.09 -5.74 17.71
N LYS A 269 3.30 -5.09 16.56
CA LYS A 269 2.59 -5.31 15.30
C LYS A 269 1.08 -5.07 15.35
N TYR A 270 0.62 -4.29 16.33
CA TYR A 270 -0.76 -3.80 16.39
C TYR A 270 -0.83 -2.45 17.12
N VAL A 271 -1.89 -1.70 16.83
CA VAL A 271 -2.23 -0.45 17.51
C VAL A 271 -3.57 -0.61 18.24
N LEU A 272 -3.63 -0.07 19.45
CA LEU A 272 -4.84 -0.06 20.28
C LEU A 272 -5.48 1.34 20.23
N VAL A 273 -6.68 1.46 19.71
CA VAL A 273 -7.41 2.74 19.61
C VAL A 273 -8.41 2.84 20.75
N VAL A 274 -8.26 3.84 21.61
CA VAL A 274 -9.11 4.12 22.78
C VAL A 274 -9.78 5.49 22.65
N GLU A 275 -10.67 5.84 23.59
CA GLU A 275 -11.48 7.06 23.49
C GLU A 275 -10.75 8.33 23.94
N GLY A 276 -9.96 8.26 25.01
CA GLY A 276 -9.44 9.44 25.68
C GLY A 276 -7.91 9.49 25.81
N TYR A 277 -7.39 10.71 25.97
CA TYR A 277 -5.97 10.96 26.25
C TYR A 277 -5.49 10.26 27.50
N MET A 278 -6.36 10.24 28.51
CA MET A 278 -6.07 9.63 29.80
C MET A 278 -5.89 8.12 29.68
N ASP A 279 -6.69 7.46 28.85
CA ASP A 279 -6.57 6.03 28.60
C ASP A 279 -5.25 5.74 27.91
N VAL A 280 -4.86 6.55 26.91
CA VAL A 280 -3.56 6.43 26.24
C VAL A 280 -2.40 6.58 27.22
N VAL A 281 -2.41 7.64 28.05
CA VAL A 281 -1.33 7.88 29.01
C VAL A 281 -1.29 6.78 30.09
N ALA A 282 -2.44 6.36 30.59
CA ALA A 282 -2.53 5.31 31.60
C ALA A 282 -2.07 3.95 31.04
N LEU A 283 -2.60 3.54 29.90
CA LEU A 283 -2.21 2.31 29.20
C LEU A 283 -0.72 2.28 28.90
N ALA A 284 -0.13 3.38 28.46
CA ALA A 284 1.31 3.45 28.22
C ALA A 284 2.14 3.16 29.48
N GLN A 285 1.66 3.59 30.65
CA GLN A 285 2.29 3.25 31.93
C GLN A 285 2.03 1.80 32.34
N LEU A 286 0.85 1.27 32.04
CA LEU A 286 0.42 -0.08 32.39
C LEU A 286 0.91 -1.16 31.41
N GLY A 287 1.92 -0.83 30.59
CA GLY A 287 2.54 -1.80 29.67
C GLY A 287 1.84 -1.93 28.32
N PHE A 288 1.04 -0.96 27.90
CA PHE A 288 0.44 -0.87 26.56
C PHE A 288 0.80 0.47 25.88
N PRO A 289 2.09 0.72 25.59
CA PRO A 289 2.56 1.97 24.99
C PRO A 289 2.17 2.14 23.52
N ASN A 290 1.50 1.16 22.91
CA ASN A 290 0.98 1.18 21.55
C ASN A 290 -0.49 1.67 21.47
N ALA A 291 -0.98 2.36 22.51
CA ALA A 291 -2.31 2.96 22.55
C ALA A 291 -2.33 4.35 21.91
N VAL A 292 -3.44 4.69 21.24
CA VAL A 292 -3.71 6.00 20.61
C VAL A 292 -5.18 6.36 20.80
N ALA A 293 -5.54 7.64 20.72
CA ALA A 293 -6.93 8.08 20.87
C ALA A 293 -7.38 9.09 19.81
N THR A 294 -8.67 9.09 19.49
CA THR A 294 -9.28 10.19 18.73
C THR A 294 -9.43 11.44 19.61
N LEU A 295 -9.57 12.60 18.98
CA LEU A 295 -9.48 13.89 19.65
C LEU A 295 -10.88 14.46 19.96
N GLY A 296 -11.71 13.68 20.65
CA GLY A 296 -13.11 14.04 20.95
C GLY A 296 -14.01 14.07 19.71
N THR A 297 -13.62 13.36 18.66
CA THR A 297 -14.34 13.18 17.40
C THR A 297 -14.55 11.70 17.14
N ALA A 298 -15.57 11.37 16.33
CA ALA A 298 -15.72 10.00 15.84
C ALA A 298 -14.49 9.60 15.00
N CYS A 299 -14.17 8.30 15.00
CA CYS A 299 -13.13 7.77 14.14
C CYS A 299 -13.48 8.03 12.66
N THR A 300 -12.51 8.49 11.88
CA THR A 300 -12.68 8.83 10.45
C THR A 300 -11.88 7.85 9.59
N PRO A 301 -12.21 7.70 8.29
CA PRO A 301 -11.39 6.92 7.37
C PRO A 301 -9.92 7.41 7.32
N ILE A 302 -9.68 8.72 7.49
CA ILE A 302 -8.33 9.29 7.52
C ILE A 302 -7.54 8.77 8.73
N HIS A 303 -8.18 8.66 9.91
CA HIS A 303 -7.56 8.03 11.08
C HIS A 303 -7.16 6.59 10.77
N VAL A 304 -8.10 5.79 10.23
CA VAL A 304 -7.83 4.38 9.88
C VAL A 304 -6.68 4.28 8.89
N GLN A 305 -6.67 5.11 7.84
CA GLN A 305 -5.59 5.14 6.87
C GLN A 305 -4.23 5.46 7.52
N LYS A 306 -4.17 6.45 8.43
CA LYS A 306 -2.93 6.78 9.16
C LYS A 306 -2.46 5.60 10.02
N LEU A 307 -3.36 4.91 10.71
CA LEU A 307 -3.04 3.73 11.52
C LEU A 307 -2.53 2.57 10.65
N MET A 308 -3.17 2.33 9.51
CA MET A 308 -2.77 1.29 8.55
C MET A 308 -1.43 1.57 7.89
N ARG A 309 -0.87 2.78 7.98
CA ARG A 309 0.52 3.03 7.57
C ARG A 309 1.53 2.57 8.62
N GLN A 310 1.12 2.44 9.88
CA GLN A 310 1.99 2.04 10.99
C GLN A 310 1.96 0.53 11.24
N THR A 311 0.84 -0.13 10.93
CA THR A 311 0.64 -1.56 11.19
C THR A 311 -0.45 -2.15 10.31
N ASP A 312 -0.40 -3.46 10.08
CA ASP A 312 -1.47 -4.22 9.44
C ASP A 312 -2.62 -4.57 10.41
N THR A 313 -2.44 -4.38 11.72
CA THR A 313 -3.44 -4.76 12.75
C THR A 313 -3.90 -3.57 13.58
N VAL A 314 -5.20 -3.25 13.53
CA VAL A 314 -5.85 -2.20 14.32
C VAL A 314 -6.89 -2.81 15.24
N ILE A 315 -6.81 -2.51 16.54
CA ILE A 315 -7.74 -2.99 17.56
C ILE A 315 -8.41 -1.78 18.21
N PHE A 316 -9.71 -1.65 18.05
CA PHE A 316 -10.50 -0.61 18.72
C PHE A 316 -10.97 -1.11 20.08
N SER A 317 -10.66 -0.40 21.15
CA SER A 317 -11.10 -0.69 22.51
C SER A 317 -11.94 0.47 23.01
N PHE A 318 -13.26 0.34 22.85
CA PHE A 318 -14.23 1.33 23.30
C PHE A 318 -14.89 0.88 24.60
N ASP A 319 -15.48 1.83 25.32
CA ASP A 319 -16.13 1.54 26.60
C ASP A 319 -17.30 0.55 26.38
N GLY A 320 -17.57 -0.31 27.38
CA GLY A 320 -18.63 -1.33 27.31
C GLY A 320 -20.06 -0.77 27.29
N ASP A 321 -20.22 0.54 27.39
CA ASP A 321 -21.51 1.22 27.52
C ASP A 321 -22.20 1.49 26.15
N ALA A 322 -23.33 2.21 26.18
CA ALA A 322 -24.06 2.56 24.96
C ALA A 322 -23.33 3.59 24.10
N ALA A 323 -22.49 4.46 24.67
CA ALA A 323 -21.70 5.44 23.94
C ALA A 323 -20.53 4.78 23.21
N GLY A 324 -19.78 3.91 23.89
CA GLY A 324 -18.69 3.14 23.30
C GLY A 324 -19.18 2.21 22.18
N ARG A 325 -20.36 1.59 22.31
CA ARG A 325 -20.98 0.84 21.19
C ARG A 325 -21.29 1.73 19.97
N ARG A 326 -21.77 2.97 20.17
CA ARG A 326 -21.98 3.90 19.06
C ARG A 326 -20.65 4.32 18.41
N ALA A 327 -19.62 4.54 19.23
CA ALA A 327 -18.27 4.84 18.73
C ALA A 327 -17.70 3.67 17.91
N ALA A 328 -17.90 2.43 18.39
CA ALA A 328 -17.53 1.21 17.68
C ALA A 328 -18.20 1.09 16.31
N ARG A 329 -19.51 1.37 16.22
CA ARG A 329 -20.22 1.40 14.92
C ARG A 329 -19.64 2.43 13.96
N ARG A 330 -19.32 3.63 14.44
CA ARG A 330 -18.69 4.67 13.61
C ARG A 330 -17.28 4.27 13.16
N ALA A 331 -16.50 3.66 14.03
CA ALA A 331 -15.19 3.13 13.68
C ALA A 331 -15.28 1.97 12.68
N LEU A 332 -16.29 1.10 12.81
CA LEU A 332 -16.59 0.06 11.81
C LEU A 332 -16.81 0.68 10.44
N GLU A 333 -17.75 1.63 10.31
CA GLU A 333 -18.02 2.35 9.06
C GLU A 333 -16.75 2.97 8.46
N ALA A 334 -15.92 3.62 9.29
CA ALA A 334 -14.67 4.23 8.86
C ALA A 334 -13.61 3.21 8.39
N CYS A 335 -13.69 1.96 8.88
CA CYS A 335 -12.75 0.89 8.55
C CYS A 335 -13.07 0.18 7.24
N LEU A 336 -14.34 0.11 6.83
CA LEU A 336 -14.77 -0.71 5.69
C LEU A 336 -13.98 -0.40 4.41
N PRO A 337 -13.76 0.86 4.00
CA PRO A 337 -13.00 1.17 2.78
C PRO A 337 -11.53 0.72 2.82
N HIS A 338 -10.99 0.44 4.01
CA HIS A 338 -9.60 0.07 4.24
C HIS A 338 -9.42 -1.42 4.61
N ALA A 339 -10.50 -2.20 4.61
CA ALA A 339 -10.49 -3.62 4.95
C ALA A 339 -9.94 -4.48 3.79
N ALA A 340 -8.64 -4.36 3.52
CA ALA A 340 -7.93 -5.18 2.54
C ALA A 340 -7.60 -6.58 3.08
N ASP A 341 -7.34 -7.55 2.19
CA ASP A 341 -7.12 -8.96 2.56
C ASP A 341 -5.93 -9.19 3.49
N ASN A 342 -4.95 -8.27 3.50
CA ASN A 342 -3.77 -8.33 4.36
C ASN A 342 -3.88 -7.46 5.63
N ARG A 343 -5.07 -6.93 5.95
CA ARG A 343 -5.29 -6.07 7.12
C ARG A 343 -6.18 -6.78 8.13
N THR A 344 -5.86 -6.61 9.40
CA THR A 344 -6.63 -7.15 10.53
C THR A 344 -7.26 -6.00 11.31
N ILE A 345 -8.59 -6.00 11.44
CA ILE A 345 -9.34 -5.01 12.22
C ILE A 345 -10.19 -5.76 13.25
N ARG A 346 -10.07 -5.36 14.52
CA ARG A 346 -10.77 -5.99 15.64
C ARG A 346 -11.39 -4.95 16.57
N PHE A 347 -12.43 -5.37 17.30
CA PHE A 347 -13.19 -4.57 18.25
C PHE A 347 -13.19 -5.29 19.60
N LEU A 348 -12.53 -4.68 20.57
CA LEU A 348 -12.50 -5.09 21.97
C LEU A 348 -13.63 -4.36 22.71
N PHE A 349 -14.54 -5.13 23.28
CA PHE A 349 -15.60 -4.64 24.16
C PHE A 349 -15.31 -5.13 25.58
N LEU A 350 -15.08 -4.18 26.49
CA LEU A 350 -14.88 -4.47 27.91
C LEU A 350 -16.23 -4.59 28.64
N PRO A 351 -16.26 -5.13 29.88
CA PRO A 351 -17.45 -5.07 30.72
C PRO A 351 -17.95 -3.62 30.89
N THR A 352 -19.25 -3.45 31.10
CA THR A 352 -19.94 -2.14 31.09
C THR A 352 -19.39 -1.12 32.09
N GLU A 353 -18.82 -1.60 33.19
CA GLU A 353 -18.27 -0.84 34.29
C GLU A 353 -16.81 -0.42 34.07
N HIS A 354 -16.18 -0.86 32.97
CA HIS A 354 -14.76 -0.68 32.72
C HIS A 354 -14.45 0.07 31.41
N ASP A 355 -13.59 1.07 31.56
CA ASP A 355 -12.72 1.60 30.50
C ASP A 355 -11.38 0.81 30.49
N PRO A 356 -10.50 0.99 29.49
CA PRO A 356 -9.22 0.28 29.44
C PRO A 356 -8.31 0.53 30.64
N ASP A 357 -8.30 1.75 31.21
CA ASP A 357 -7.49 2.10 32.39
C ASP A 357 -7.95 1.32 33.63
N SER A 358 -9.25 1.40 33.95
CA SER A 358 -9.86 0.73 35.10
C SER A 358 -9.79 -0.79 34.98
N TYR A 359 -10.00 -1.36 33.78
CA TYR A 359 -9.89 -2.80 33.57
C TYR A 359 -8.48 -3.31 33.90
N VAL A 360 -7.44 -2.65 33.38
CA VAL A 360 -6.05 -3.08 33.61
C VAL A 360 -5.65 -2.91 35.08
N ARG A 361 -6.18 -1.89 35.79
CA ARG A 361 -5.93 -1.73 37.22
C ARG A 361 -6.58 -2.80 38.08
N GLU A 362 -7.77 -3.24 37.71
CA GLU A 362 -8.53 -4.22 38.49
C GLU A 362 -8.08 -5.65 38.21
N PHE A 363 -7.94 -6.02 36.93
CA PHE A 363 -7.65 -7.40 36.51
C PHE A 363 -6.20 -7.65 36.11
N GLY A 364 -5.40 -6.59 35.97
CA GLY A 364 -3.98 -6.68 35.59
C GLY A 364 -3.73 -6.68 34.08
N ALA A 365 -2.45 -6.51 33.72
CA ALA A 365 -2.01 -6.42 32.33
C ALA A 365 -2.20 -7.73 31.55
N ASP A 366 -1.97 -8.88 32.19
CA ASP A 366 -2.09 -10.19 31.53
C ASP A 366 -3.55 -10.48 31.13
N ALA A 367 -4.51 -10.17 32.00
CA ALA A 367 -5.93 -10.30 31.70
C ALA A 367 -6.35 -9.39 30.53
N PHE A 368 -5.85 -8.15 30.50
CA PHE A 368 -6.12 -7.24 29.39
C PHE A 368 -5.47 -7.71 28.07
N SER A 369 -4.26 -8.26 28.11
CA SER A 369 -3.64 -8.88 26.93
C SER A 369 -4.50 -10.01 26.35
N GLU A 370 -5.05 -10.88 27.21
CA GLU A 370 -5.97 -11.95 26.79
C GLU A 370 -7.24 -11.39 26.14
N GLN A 371 -7.80 -10.29 26.67
CA GLN A 371 -8.93 -9.60 26.06
C GLN A 371 -8.58 -9.02 24.68
N VAL A 372 -7.41 -8.40 24.54
CA VAL A 372 -6.92 -7.85 23.27
C VAL A 372 -6.77 -8.96 22.21
N GLU A 373 -6.26 -10.13 22.57
CA GLU A 373 -6.15 -11.28 21.67
C GLU A 373 -7.53 -11.81 21.24
N ARG A 374 -8.50 -11.83 22.17
CA ARG A 374 -9.88 -12.27 21.93
C ARG A 374 -10.78 -11.22 21.29
N ALA A 375 -10.27 -10.02 21.02
CA ALA A 375 -11.06 -8.94 20.42
C ALA A 375 -11.84 -9.43 19.19
N MET A 376 -13.08 -8.97 19.04
CA MET A 376 -13.99 -9.44 18.00
C MET A 376 -13.51 -9.02 16.61
N PRO A 377 -13.38 -9.93 15.63
CA PRO A 377 -13.03 -9.55 14.26
C PRO A 377 -14.06 -8.62 13.61
N LEU A 378 -13.61 -7.75 12.70
CA LEU A 378 -14.47 -6.85 11.93
C LEU A 378 -15.63 -7.58 11.25
N SER A 379 -15.38 -8.75 10.66
CA SER A 379 -16.42 -9.56 9.99
C SER A 379 -17.55 -9.91 10.96
N GLN A 380 -17.22 -10.44 12.13
CA GLN A 380 -18.20 -10.82 13.14
C GLN A 380 -18.95 -9.60 13.68
N PHE A 381 -18.24 -8.49 13.94
CA PHE A 381 -18.88 -7.27 14.43
C PHE A 381 -19.86 -6.69 13.40
N LEU A 382 -19.46 -6.61 12.12
CA LEU A 382 -20.32 -6.17 11.03
C LEU A 382 -21.61 -6.99 10.95
N LEU A 383 -21.49 -8.32 10.98
CA LEU A 383 -22.65 -9.21 10.89
C LEU A 383 -23.57 -9.06 12.11
N ASN A 384 -22.99 -8.95 13.31
CA ASN A 384 -23.76 -8.72 14.53
C ASN A 384 -24.57 -7.42 14.45
N GLU A 385 -23.95 -6.33 13.98
CA GLU A 385 -24.62 -5.05 13.80
C GLU A 385 -25.72 -5.12 12.74
N ALA A 386 -25.47 -5.83 11.64
CA ALA A 386 -26.44 -6.01 10.55
C ALA A 386 -27.68 -6.80 11.00
N ILE A 387 -27.55 -7.78 11.88
CA ILE A 387 -28.68 -8.61 12.35
C ILE A 387 -29.30 -8.13 13.67
N ALA A 388 -28.62 -7.25 14.41
CA ALA A 388 -29.06 -6.81 15.73
C ALA A 388 -30.50 -6.27 15.72
N GLY A 389 -31.32 -6.78 16.65
CA GLY A 389 -32.71 -6.35 16.84
C GLY A 389 -33.70 -6.83 15.77
N LYS A 390 -33.35 -7.83 14.96
CA LYS A 390 -34.18 -8.33 13.84
C LYS A 390 -34.60 -9.79 14.06
N ALA A 391 -35.87 -10.08 13.75
CA ALA A 391 -36.45 -11.42 13.84
C ALA A 391 -36.06 -12.25 12.61
N LEU A 392 -34.93 -12.96 12.66
CA LEU A 392 -34.39 -13.71 11.51
C LEU A 392 -35.23 -14.96 11.14
N ASP A 393 -36.16 -15.36 12.00
CA ASP A 393 -37.19 -16.37 11.72
C ASP A 393 -38.32 -15.84 10.83
N GLN A 394 -38.39 -14.52 10.59
CA GLN A 394 -39.40 -13.87 9.75
C GLN A 394 -38.78 -13.32 8.46
N PRO A 395 -39.46 -13.46 7.30
CA PRO A 395 -39.00 -12.87 6.04
C PRO A 395 -38.71 -11.37 6.14
N GLU A 396 -39.55 -10.61 6.84
CA GLU A 396 -39.39 -9.17 7.05
C GLU A 396 -38.13 -8.83 7.85
N GLY A 397 -37.79 -9.65 8.84
CA GLY A 397 -36.57 -9.48 9.63
C GLY A 397 -35.30 -9.77 8.83
N ARG A 398 -35.30 -10.83 8.00
CA ARG A 398 -34.20 -11.13 7.07
C ARG A 398 -34.04 -10.02 6.01
N ALA A 399 -35.15 -9.56 5.42
CA ALA A 399 -35.13 -8.47 4.45
C ALA A 399 -34.59 -7.17 5.06
N LYS A 400 -34.98 -6.84 6.29
CA LYS A 400 -34.43 -5.67 7.01
C LYS A 400 -32.94 -5.83 7.33
N ALA A 401 -32.49 -7.03 7.67
CA ALA A 401 -31.06 -7.29 7.93
C ALA A 401 -30.24 -7.06 6.67
N LEU A 402 -30.70 -7.57 5.53
CA LEU A 402 -30.06 -7.37 4.24
C LEU A 402 -30.06 -5.90 3.81
N PHE A 403 -31.17 -5.19 4.01
CA PHE A 403 -31.27 -3.75 3.75
C PHE A 403 -30.23 -2.95 4.55
N ASP A 404 -30.08 -3.22 5.85
CA ASP A 404 -29.11 -2.55 6.70
C ASP A 404 -27.65 -2.97 6.38
N ALA A 405 -27.43 -4.22 5.97
CA ALA A 405 -26.10 -4.73 5.62
C ALA A 405 -25.59 -4.19 4.28
N LYS A 406 -26.49 -3.95 3.32
CA LYS A 406 -26.15 -3.51 1.96
C LYS A 406 -25.13 -2.35 1.91
N PRO A 407 -25.34 -1.20 2.58
CA PRO A 407 -24.36 -0.11 2.55
C PRO A 407 -23.01 -0.50 3.17
N LEU A 408 -23.00 -1.39 4.18
CA LEU A 408 -21.77 -1.87 4.81
C LEU A 408 -20.99 -2.80 3.87
N LEU A 409 -21.69 -3.72 3.19
CA LEU A 409 -21.09 -4.64 2.23
C LEU A 409 -20.56 -3.90 0.99
N GLN A 410 -21.25 -2.86 0.53
CA GLN A 410 -20.82 -2.01 -0.59
C GLN A 410 -19.57 -1.17 -0.26
N ALA A 411 -19.41 -0.74 1.00
CA ALA A 411 -18.24 0.01 1.43
C ALA A 411 -16.95 -0.83 1.51
N LEU A 412 -17.07 -2.16 1.58
CA LEU A 412 -15.92 -3.06 1.56
C LEU A 412 -15.28 -3.12 0.15
N PRO A 413 -13.94 -3.12 0.08
CA PRO A 413 -13.22 -3.34 -1.16
C PRO A 413 -13.65 -4.64 -1.85
N ALA A 414 -13.56 -4.65 -3.17
CA ALA A 414 -13.76 -5.84 -3.95
C ALA A 414 -12.58 -6.80 -3.76
N ASN A 415 -12.61 -7.60 -2.70
CA ASN A 415 -11.56 -8.54 -2.32
C ASN A 415 -12.10 -9.86 -1.73
N ALA A 416 -11.21 -10.76 -1.32
CA ALA A 416 -11.58 -12.07 -0.78
C ALA A 416 -12.30 -11.94 0.57
N LEU A 417 -11.88 -11.01 1.43
CA LEU A 417 -12.53 -10.75 2.71
C LEU A 417 -14.02 -10.40 2.55
N ARG A 418 -14.36 -9.52 1.60
CA ARG A 418 -15.76 -9.17 1.31
C ARG A 418 -16.59 -10.40 0.91
N ALA A 419 -16.04 -11.25 0.05
CA ALA A 419 -16.72 -12.49 -0.37
C ALA A 419 -16.97 -13.42 0.83
N GLN A 420 -15.98 -13.60 1.71
CA GLN A 420 -16.12 -14.42 2.92
C GLN A 420 -17.17 -13.85 3.88
N ILE A 421 -17.20 -12.53 4.09
CA ILE A 421 -18.23 -11.88 4.92
C ILE A 421 -19.63 -12.10 4.34
N MET A 422 -19.78 -11.97 3.02
CA MET A 422 -21.05 -12.22 2.34
C MET A 422 -21.51 -13.68 2.47
N HIS A 423 -20.61 -14.67 2.39
CA HIS A 423 -20.93 -16.07 2.68
C HIS A 423 -21.42 -16.26 4.11
N MET A 424 -20.68 -15.73 5.09
CA MET A 424 -21.10 -15.79 6.50
C MET A 424 -22.47 -15.14 6.73
N PHE A 425 -22.78 -14.08 5.99
CA PHE A 425 -24.07 -13.40 6.07
C PHE A 425 -25.20 -14.22 5.45
N ALA A 426 -24.97 -14.82 4.28
CA ALA A 426 -25.90 -15.73 3.62
C ALA A 426 -26.26 -16.92 4.53
N ASP A 427 -25.25 -17.56 5.12
CA ASP A 427 -25.44 -18.65 6.08
C ASP A 427 -26.25 -18.21 7.31
N ARG A 428 -26.01 -16.99 7.80
CA ARG A 428 -26.70 -16.46 8.99
C ARG A 428 -28.16 -16.10 8.72
N LEU A 429 -28.48 -15.70 7.50
CA LEU A 429 -29.83 -15.37 7.06
C LEU A 429 -30.59 -16.56 6.48
N ASP A 430 -29.93 -17.71 6.29
CA ASP A 430 -30.50 -18.90 5.66
C ASP A 430 -31.08 -18.56 4.27
N ILE A 431 -30.27 -17.86 3.47
CA ILE A 431 -30.58 -17.51 2.06
C ILE A 431 -29.37 -17.81 1.18
N PRO A 432 -29.57 -18.13 -0.11
CA PRO A 432 -28.47 -18.40 -1.04
C PRO A 432 -27.50 -17.23 -1.17
N PHE A 433 -26.22 -17.53 -1.34
CA PHE A 433 -25.18 -16.52 -1.54
C PHE A 433 -25.48 -15.61 -2.74
N GLU A 434 -25.96 -16.19 -3.84
CA GLU A 434 -26.30 -15.47 -5.07
C GLU A 434 -27.39 -14.42 -4.84
N GLU A 435 -28.32 -14.68 -3.93
CA GLU A 435 -29.39 -13.76 -3.58
C GLU A 435 -28.86 -12.58 -2.76
N VAL A 436 -28.02 -12.83 -1.75
CA VAL A 436 -27.32 -11.76 -0.99
C VAL A 436 -26.50 -10.89 -1.93
N ALA A 437 -25.76 -11.54 -2.83
CA ALA A 437 -24.84 -10.88 -3.74
C ALA A 437 -25.59 -10.03 -4.79
N GLY A 438 -26.69 -10.55 -5.34
CA GLY A 438 -27.56 -9.82 -6.26
C GLY A 438 -28.26 -8.62 -5.59
N LEU A 439 -28.84 -8.82 -4.41
CA LEU A 439 -29.61 -7.77 -3.72
C LEU A 439 -28.73 -6.66 -3.12
N SER A 440 -27.46 -6.97 -2.84
CA SER A 440 -26.51 -5.98 -2.33
C SER A 440 -25.94 -5.06 -3.42
N ASP A 441 -26.25 -5.27 -4.71
CA ASP A 441 -25.63 -4.60 -5.87
C ASP A 441 -24.09 -4.62 -5.81
N VAL A 442 -23.52 -5.61 -5.12
CA VAL A 442 -22.09 -5.78 -4.98
C VAL A 442 -21.66 -6.60 -6.19
N ASP A 443 -20.94 -5.96 -7.12
CA ASP A 443 -20.44 -6.63 -8.33
C ASP A 443 -19.73 -7.94 -7.94
N THR A 444 -20.36 -9.06 -8.27
CA THR A 444 -20.05 -10.41 -7.77
C THR A 444 -18.81 -11.00 -8.44
N ARG A 445 -18.05 -10.19 -9.19
CA ARG A 445 -16.84 -10.59 -9.92
C ARG A 445 -15.70 -11.17 -9.05
N LEU A 446 -15.88 -11.27 -7.73
CA LEU A 446 -14.97 -11.97 -6.82
C LEU A 446 -15.54 -13.24 -6.18
N ALA A 447 -16.82 -13.56 -6.39
CA ALA A 447 -17.50 -14.65 -5.70
C ALA A 447 -18.53 -15.38 -6.56
N ALA A 448 -18.39 -15.35 -7.89
CA ALA A 448 -18.99 -16.42 -8.66
C ALA A 448 -18.30 -17.73 -8.21
N PRO A 449 -19.02 -18.82 -7.85
CA PRO A 449 -18.43 -20.16 -7.97
C PRO A 449 -17.80 -20.21 -9.37
N PRO A 450 -16.67 -20.90 -9.60
CA PRO A 450 -16.15 -20.97 -10.95
C PRO A 450 -17.30 -21.50 -11.80
N ARG A 451 -17.96 -20.62 -12.56
CA ARG A 451 -18.72 -21.02 -13.73
C ARG A 451 -17.75 -21.97 -14.37
N GLN A 452 -18.14 -23.25 -14.51
CA GLN A 452 -17.36 -24.18 -15.31
C GLN A 452 -17.08 -23.40 -16.57
N ALA A 453 -15.83 -22.97 -16.68
CA ALA A 453 -15.46 -22.18 -17.81
C ALA A 453 -15.75 -23.12 -18.99
N PRO A 454 -16.35 -22.67 -20.10
CA PRO A 454 -16.00 -23.33 -21.34
C PRO A 454 -14.46 -23.37 -21.31
N ALA A 455 -13.88 -24.58 -21.38
CA ALA A 455 -12.51 -24.87 -20.98
C ALA A 455 -11.62 -23.66 -21.21
N ARG A 456 -11.16 -23.01 -20.13
CA ARG A 456 -10.45 -21.72 -20.22
C ARG A 456 -9.36 -21.90 -21.28
N SER A 457 -9.48 -21.13 -22.36
CA SER A 457 -8.37 -20.89 -23.27
C SER A 457 -7.20 -20.41 -22.42
N ASP A 458 -6.08 -21.10 -22.59
CA ASP A 458 -4.90 -20.99 -21.75
C ASP A 458 -4.52 -19.52 -21.52
N ARG A 459 -4.29 -19.18 -20.24
CA ARG A 459 -3.49 -18.01 -19.85
C ARG A 459 -2.25 -18.00 -20.73
N ARG A 460 -2.07 -16.91 -21.50
CA ARG A 460 -0.86 -16.49 -22.23
C ARG A 460 0.15 -17.63 -22.36
N ARG A 461 -0.09 -18.55 -23.31
CA ARG A 461 0.89 -19.59 -23.64
C ARG A 461 2.21 -18.87 -23.93
N VAL A 462 3.28 -19.27 -23.24
CA VAL A 462 4.62 -19.12 -23.82
C VAL A 462 4.47 -19.72 -25.22
N THR A 463 4.56 -18.90 -26.27
CA THR A 463 4.48 -19.42 -27.63
C THR A 463 5.62 -20.42 -27.75
N ASP A 464 5.29 -21.70 -27.91
CA ASP A 464 6.27 -22.74 -28.17
C ASP A 464 7.19 -22.25 -29.31
N ASN A 465 8.50 -22.47 -29.21
CA ASN A 465 9.49 -22.00 -30.20
C ASN A 465 9.06 -22.32 -31.64
N GLU A 466 8.41 -23.47 -31.78
CA GLU A 466 7.67 -23.99 -32.93
C GLU A 466 6.64 -23.00 -33.53
N LYS A 467 5.73 -22.46 -32.72
CA LYS A 467 4.70 -21.51 -33.18
C LYS A 467 5.27 -20.13 -33.51
N ARG A 468 6.28 -19.70 -32.75
CA ARG A 468 7.00 -18.45 -33.04
C ARG A 468 7.75 -18.55 -34.37
N ALA A 469 8.45 -19.66 -34.59
CA ALA A 469 9.14 -19.94 -35.85
C ALA A 469 8.17 -19.97 -37.04
N LEU A 470 7.01 -20.62 -36.90
CA LEU A 470 6.00 -20.65 -37.97
C LEU A 470 5.44 -19.26 -38.28
N ARG A 471 5.15 -18.45 -37.25
CA ARG A 471 4.69 -17.07 -37.42
C ARG A 471 5.73 -16.19 -38.11
N ASN A 472 6.99 -16.26 -37.68
CA ASN A 472 8.08 -15.50 -38.30
C ASN A 472 8.27 -15.90 -39.76
N LEU A 473 8.16 -17.20 -40.08
CA LEU A 473 8.27 -17.70 -41.45
C LEU A 473 7.09 -17.23 -42.32
N VAL A 474 5.87 -17.21 -41.79
CA VAL A 474 4.71 -16.67 -42.51
C VAL A 474 4.89 -15.17 -42.75
N MET A 475 5.38 -14.42 -41.76
CA MET A 475 5.65 -12.98 -41.85
C MET A 475 6.78 -12.61 -42.82
N HIS A 476 7.83 -13.43 -42.89
CA HIS A 476 9.01 -13.20 -43.71
C HIS A 476 9.27 -14.42 -44.62
N PRO A 477 8.41 -14.67 -45.62
CA PRO A 477 8.43 -15.94 -46.34
C PRO A 477 9.65 -16.14 -47.24
N ARG A 478 10.34 -15.06 -47.64
CA ARG A 478 11.62 -15.16 -48.36
C ARG A 478 12.69 -15.94 -47.59
N VAL A 479 12.60 -15.98 -46.26
CA VAL A 479 13.50 -16.77 -45.41
C VAL A 479 13.44 -18.26 -45.76
N ALA A 480 12.31 -18.77 -46.30
CA ALA A 480 12.17 -20.17 -46.70
C ALA A 480 13.21 -20.64 -47.74
N VAL A 481 13.76 -19.70 -48.54
CA VAL A 481 14.81 -19.99 -49.53
C VAL A 481 16.17 -20.21 -48.87
N GLN A 482 16.39 -19.65 -47.66
CA GLN A 482 17.64 -19.78 -46.91
C GLN A 482 17.74 -21.09 -46.13
N LEU A 483 16.64 -21.85 -46.04
CA LEU A 483 16.62 -23.14 -45.38
C LEU A 483 17.20 -24.21 -46.30
N ASP A 484 18.09 -25.06 -45.77
CA ASP A 484 18.56 -26.26 -46.48
C ASP A 484 17.53 -27.41 -46.38
N ASP A 485 17.72 -28.47 -47.18
CA ASP A 485 16.78 -29.60 -47.22
C ASP A 485 16.72 -30.38 -45.90
N GLU A 486 17.78 -30.37 -45.10
CA GLU A 486 17.82 -31.04 -43.79
C GLU A 486 17.01 -30.26 -42.74
N GLN A 487 17.09 -28.93 -42.78
CA GLN A 487 16.29 -28.01 -41.97
C GLN A 487 14.80 -28.11 -42.32
N VAL A 488 14.47 -28.19 -43.61
CA VAL A 488 13.08 -28.39 -44.06
C VAL A 488 12.55 -29.76 -43.63
N ALA A 489 13.36 -30.82 -43.74
CA ALA A 489 12.99 -32.15 -43.27
C ALA A 489 12.73 -32.16 -41.74
N THR A 490 13.55 -31.45 -40.98
CA THR A 490 13.36 -31.27 -39.52
C THR A 490 12.01 -30.62 -39.22
N LEU A 491 11.70 -29.51 -39.89
CA LEU A 491 10.43 -28.78 -39.68
C LEU A 491 9.22 -29.65 -40.02
N ARG A 492 9.28 -30.42 -41.13
CA ARG A 492 8.20 -31.33 -41.55
C ARG A 492 8.00 -32.51 -40.60
N ALA A 493 9.05 -32.96 -39.91
CA ALA A 493 8.98 -34.07 -38.97
C ALA A 493 8.30 -33.70 -37.63
N LEU A 494 7.92 -32.44 -37.42
CA LEU A 494 7.28 -31.99 -36.19
C LEU A 494 5.85 -32.57 -36.05
N PRO A 495 5.53 -33.29 -34.96
CA PRO A 495 4.30 -34.10 -34.84
C PRO A 495 2.96 -33.35 -34.94
N ARG A 496 2.95 -32.02 -34.72
CA ARG A 496 1.70 -31.23 -34.63
C ARG A 496 1.56 -30.14 -35.68
N ILE A 497 2.69 -29.62 -36.17
CA ILE A 497 2.71 -28.43 -37.04
C ILE A 497 3.63 -28.62 -38.25
N GLY A 498 4.23 -29.79 -38.42
CA GLY A 498 5.14 -30.05 -39.53
C GLY A 498 4.48 -29.95 -40.90
N GLU A 499 3.20 -30.32 -41.00
CA GLU A 499 2.39 -30.12 -42.22
C GLU A 499 2.24 -28.62 -42.55
N LEU A 500 2.00 -27.77 -41.55
CA LEU A 500 1.89 -26.32 -41.74
C LEU A 500 3.21 -25.71 -42.19
N PHE A 501 4.33 -26.11 -41.58
CA PHE A 501 5.65 -25.69 -42.03
C PHE A 501 5.93 -26.13 -43.47
N GLY A 502 5.58 -27.37 -43.83
CA GLY A 502 5.75 -27.88 -45.20
C GLY A 502 5.00 -27.03 -46.22
N GLU A 503 3.72 -26.75 -45.96
CA GLU A 503 2.85 -25.98 -46.85
C GLU A 503 3.31 -24.51 -46.97
N VAL A 504 3.73 -23.87 -45.87
CA VAL A 504 4.32 -22.52 -45.89
C VAL A 504 5.62 -22.49 -46.69
N VAL A 505 6.54 -23.43 -46.45
CA VAL A 505 7.83 -23.50 -47.17
C VAL A 505 7.63 -23.76 -48.66
N ASP A 506 6.73 -24.67 -49.03
CA ASP A 506 6.47 -25.02 -50.43
C ASP A 506 5.87 -23.85 -51.19
N HIS A 507 4.88 -23.17 -50.62
CA HIS A 507 4.29 -21.98 -51.23
C HIS A 507 5.25 -20.80 -51.27
N ALA A 508 6.03 -20.57 -50.21
CA ALA A 508 7.04 -19.52 -50.18
C ALA A 508 8.15 -19.75 -51.22
N ARG A 509 8.68 -20.97 -51.35
CA ARG A 509 9.68 -21.33 -52.37
C ARG A 509 9.11 -21.25 -53.78
N ALA A 510 7.84 -21.62 -53.99
CA ALA A 510 7.18 -21.49 -55.29
C ALA A 510 6.98 -20.03 -55.73
N LEU A 511 6.79 -19.11 -54.77
CA LEU A 511 6.71 -17.66 -55.03
C LEU A 511 8.09 -17.01 -55.24
N GLY A 512 9.18 -17.68 -54.85
CA GLY A 512 10.56 -17.24 -55.05
C GLY A 512 10.87 -15.88 -54.44
N ASP A 513 11.63 -15.04 -55.14
CA ASP A 513 12.00 -13.69 -54.68
C ASP A 513 10.78 -12.76 -54.52
N GLY A 514 9.63 -13.12 -55.08
CA GLY A 514 8.35 -12.41 -54.93
C GLY A 514 7.53 -12.82 -53.71
N ALA A 515 8.04 -13.72 -52.85
CA ALA A 515 7.32 -14.18 -51.67
C ALA A 515 7.18 -13.04 -50.64
N GLU A 516 6.08 -12.31 -50.70
CA GLU A 516 5.69 -11.31 -49.69
C GLU A 516 4.59 -11.85 -48.79
N PHE A 517 4.52 -11.36 -47.54
CA PHE A 517 3.51 -11.77 -46.55
C PHE A 517 2.08 -11.74 -47.14
N ARG A 518 1.74 -10.69 -47.90
CA ARG A 518 0.41 -10.53 -48.50
C ARG A 518 0.10 -11.64 -49.52
N LEU A 519 1.03 -11.91 -50.43
CA LEU A 519 0.88 -12.92 -51.47
C LEU A 519 0.83 -14.33 -50.90
N LEU A 520 1.71 -14.63 -49.93
CA LEU A 520 1.67 -15.91 -49.23
C LEU A 520 0.35 -16.08 -48.46
N SER A 521 -0.12 -15.03 -47.77
CA SER A 521 -1.37 -15.07 -47.01
C SER A 521 -2.58 -15.37 -47.91
N ASP A 522 -2.64 -14.78 -49.11
CA ASP A 522 -3.70 -15.05 -50.08
C ASP A 522 -3.70 -16.52 -50.53
N VAL A 523 -2.52 -17.09 -50.79
CA VAL A 523 -2.37 -18.51 -51.16
C VAL A 523 -2.79 -19.42 -49.99
N LEU A 524 -2.30 -19.16 -48.78
CA LEU A 524 -2.59 -19.97 -47.58
C LEU A 524 -4.07 -19.94 -47.18
N ARG A 525 -4.79 -18.85 -47.44
CA ARG A 525 -6.26 -18.78 -47.25
C ARG A 525 -7.05 -19.74 -48.13
N THR A 526 -6.45 -20.24 -49.21
CA THR A 526 -7.06 -21.22 -50.12
C THR A 526 -6.50 -22.63 -49.96
N SER A 527 -5.58 -22.80 -49.02
CA SER A 527 -4.86 -24.04 -48.78
C SER A 527 -5.64 -25.03 -47.91
N SER A 528 -5.09 -26.24 -47.75
CA SER A 528 -5.75 -27.31 -47.00
C SER A 528 -5.97 -26.98 -45.52
N ASN A 529 -5.08 -26.14 -44.95
CA ASN A 529 -5.13 -25.71 -43.56
C ASN A 529 -5.60 -24.26 -43.37
N ALA A 530 -6.38 -23.71 -44.31
CA ALA A 530 -6.83 -22.31 -44.32
C ALA A 530 -7.40 -21.80 -42.98
N ALA A 531 -8.22 -22.61 -42.29
CA ALA A 531 -8.81 -22.25 -41.00
C ALA A 531 -7.74 -21.99 -39.92
N THR A 532 -6.68 -22.81 -39.90
CA THR A 532 -5.56 -22.70 -38.97
C THR A 532 -4.70 -21.48 -39.30
N TYR A 533 -4.47 -21.18 -40.59
CA TYR A 533 -3.75 -19.97 -40.97
C TYR A 533 -4.52 -18.69 -40.65
N GLU A 534 -5.85 -18.69 -40.71
CA GLU A 534 -6.65 -17.53 -40.28
C GLU A 534 -6.56 -17.21 -38.78
N GLU A 535 -6.24 -18.21 -37.96
CA GLU A 535 -5.88 -17.98 -36.56
C GLU A 535 -4.47 -17.38 -36.44
N ILE A 536 -3.51 -17.91 -37.21
CA ILE A 536 -2.13 -17.39 -37.27
C ILE A 536 -2.10 -15.93 -37.76
N PHE A 537 -2.87 -15.57 -38.79
CA PHE A 537 -2.96 -14.21 -39.29
C PHE A 537 -3.56 -13.26 -38.26
N ARG A 538 -4.61 -13.69 -37.55
CA ARG A 538 -5.18 -12.90 -36.44
C ARG A 538 -4.16 -12.71 -35.32
N GLU A 539 -3.43 -13.74 -34.95
CA GLU A 539 -2.37 -13.64 -33.94
C GLU A 539 -1.23 -12.73 -34.36
N ILE A 540 -0.85 -12.74 -35.64
CA ILE A 540 0.15 -11.82 -36.20
C ILE A 540 -0.35 -10.37 -36.08
N LEU A 541 -1.60 -10.11 -36.47
CA LEU A 541 -2.20 -8.77 -36.47
C LEU A 541 -2.45 -8.20 -35.07
N ASP A 542 -2.71 -9.05 -34.07
CA ASP A 542 -2.97 -8.64 -32.68
C ASP A 542 -1.69 -8.38 -31.86
N TYR A 543 -0.55 -8.98 -32.22
CA TYR A 543 0.65 -9.01 -31.35
C TYR A 543 1.80 -8.11 -31.79
N ASP A 544 1.86 -7.68 -33.04
CA ASP A 544 3.07 -7.05 -33.58
C ASP A 544 2.79 -5.63 -34.10
N GLU A 545 3.28 -4.61 -33.39
CA GLU A 545 3.20 -3.20 -33.80
C GLU A 545 3.84 -2.99 -35.19
N ASN A 546 4.78 -3.84 -35.60
CA ASN A 546 5.45 -3.78 -36.91
C ASN A 546 4.54 -4.18 -38.09
N VAL A 547 3.48 -4.96 -37.86
CA VAL A 547 2.52 -5.34 -38.91
C VAL A 547 1.67 -4.15 -39.33
N ARG A 548 1.38 -3.24 -38.37
CA ARG A 548 0.71 -1.97 -38.64
C ARG A 548 1.59 -1.07 -39.52
N ASP A 549 2.89 -1.00 -39.23
CA ASP A 549 3.85 -0.27 -40.04
C ASP A 549 4.02 -0.90 -41.44
N LEU A 550 4.02 -2.23 -41.56
CA LEU A 550 4.08 -2.95 -42.85
C LEU A 550 2.84 -2.73 -43.74
N LEU A 551 1.66 -2.56 -43.12
CA LEU A 551 0.40 -2.31 -43.83
C LEU A 551 0.16 -0.82 -44.12
N LEU A 552 0.87 0.09 -43.45
CA LEU A 552 0.70 1.55 -43.55
C LEU A 552 1.89 2.26 -44.25
N GLN A 553 2.78 1.52 -44.92
CA GLN A 553 3.98 2.10 -45.53
C GLN A 553 3.64 3.13 -46.61
N ASN A 554 4.27 4.31 -46.50
CA ASN A 554 4.21 5.37 -47.49
C ASN A 554 5.13 4.95 -48.67
N PRO A 555 4.61 4.81 -49.91
CA PRO A 555 5.37 4.24 -51.03
C PRO A 555 6.60 5.04 -51.47
N ASP A 556 6.81 6.25 -50.92
CA ASP A 556 7.91 7.16 -51.24
C ASP A 556 9.07 7.16 -50.22
N ASP A 557 9.07 6.28 -49.21
CA ASP A 557 10.18 6.19 -48.23
C ASP A 557 11.31 5.29 -48.76
N GLU A 558 12.40 5.91 -49.24
CA GLU A 558 13.58 5.24 -49.83
C GLU A 558 14.32 4.29 -48.87
N THR A 559 14.05 4.34 -47.56
CA THR A 559 14.72 3.49 -46.54
C THR A 559 13.96 2.18 -46.24
N VAL A 560 12.78 1.99 -46.83
CA VAL A 560 11.93 0.80 -46.64
C VAL A 560 12.59 -0.50 -47.11
N PRO A 561 13.27 -0.57 -48.28
CA PRO A 561 13.89 -1.82 -48.74
C PRO A 561 15.03 -2.30 -47.84
N GLU A 562 15.80 -1.38 -47.24
CA GLU A 562 16.90 -1.73 -46.33
C GLU A 562 16.38 -2.27 -45.00
N ARG A 563 15.34 -1.63 -44.43
CA ARG A 563 14.69 -2.11 -43.20
C ARG A 563 14.01 -3.48 -43.39
N GLN A 564 13.36 -3.70 -44.54
CA GLN A 564 12.77 -5.00 -44.85
C GLN A 564 13.83 -6.11 -44.96
N ARG A 565 14.95 -5.84 -45.65
CA ARG A 565 16.07 -6.81 -45.76
C ARG A 565 16.70 -7.14 -44.42
N GLU A 566 16.85 -6.14 -43.53
CA GLU A 566 17.40 -6.36 -42.20
C GLU A 566 16.46 -7.18 -41.32
N GLN A 567 15.14 -6.94 -41.38
CA GLN A 567 14.14 -7.75 -40.69
C GLN A 567 14.12 -9.20 -41.21
N GLU A 568 14.21 -9.39 -42.54
CA GLU A 568 14.32 -10.72 -43.15
C GLU A 568 15.60 -11.45 -42.69
N ARG A 569 16.73 -10.73 -42.56
CA ARG A 569 17.99 -11.29 -42.04
C ARG A 569 17.84 -11.76 -40.59
N ILE A 570 17.29 -10.92 -39.72
CA ILE A 570 17.07 -11.24 -38.30
C ILE A 570 16.09 -12.41 -38.16
N ALA A 571 14.97 -12.39 -38.88
CA ALA A 571 14.00 -13.48 -38.87
C ALA A 571 14.60 -14.80 -39.37
N GLY A 572 15.51 -14.74 -40.36
CA GLY A 572 16.27 -15.89 -40.84
C GLY A 572 17.21 -16.48 -39.79
N GLU A 573 17.98 -15.64 -39.11
CA GLU A 573 18.87 -16.08 -38.02
C GLU A 573 18.09 -16.70 -36.86
N GLU A 574 16.96 -16.09 -36.48
CA GLU A 574 16.07 -16.62 -35.43
C GLU A 574 15.46 -17.97 -35.84
N LEU A 575 15.01 -18.11 -37.09
CA LEU A 575 14.44 -19.35 -37.58
C LEU A 575 15.49 -20.47 -37.61
N GLN A 576 16.71 -20.19 -38.08
CA GLN A 576 17.80 -21.16 -38.09
C GLN A 576 18.18 -21.60 -36.67
N ALA A 577 18.24 -20.67 -35.72
CA ALA A 577 18.49 -20.99 -34.31
C ALA A 577 17.36 -21.84 -33.72
N ALA A 578 16.10 -21.53 -34.06
CA ALA A 578 14.94 -22.30 -33.61
C ALA A 578 14.95 -23.72 -34.17
N VAL A 579 15.24 -23.90 -35.46
CA VAL A 579 15.38 -25.23 -36.10
C VAL A 579 16.52 -26.02 -35.45
N LEU A 580 17.67 -25.40 -35.22
CA LEU A 580 18.81 -26.05 -34.55
C LEU A 580 18.44 -26.51 -33.13
N LYS A 581 17.66 -25.70 -32.40
CA LYS A 581 17.15 -26.05 -31.07
C LYS A 581 16.17 -27.23 -31.13
N MET A 582 15.25 -27.26 -32.10
CA MET A 582 14.32 -28.38 -32.31
C MET A 582 15.07 -29.68 -32.62
N ARG A 583 16.11 -29.62 -33.46
CA ARG A 583 16.99 -30.78 -33.73
C ARG A 583 17.70 -31.28 -32.48
N TYR A 584 18.22 -30.35 -31.67
CA TYR A 584 18.87 -30.67 -30.42
C TYR A 584 17.90 -31.37 -29.44
N ASP A 585 16.67 -30.87 -29.32
CA ASP A 585 15.66 -31.43 -28.43
C ASP A 585 15.20 -32.83 -28.92
N ALA A 586 14.96 -33.00 -30.23
CA ALA A 586 14.65 -34.30 -30.82
C ALA A 586 15.77 -35.33 -30.64
N CYS A 587 17.03 -34.89 -30.77
CA CYS A 587 18.20 -35.73 -30.48
C CYS A 587 18.28 -36.13 -29.01
N CYS A 588 17.96 -35.22 -28.08
CA CYS A 588 17.91 -35.52 -26.65
C CYS A 588 16.80 -36.52 -26.31
N ASP A 589 15.61 -36.35 -26.89
CA ASP A 589 14.49 -37.27 -26.71
C ASP A 589 14.80 -38.67 -27.24
N ARG A 590 15.48 -38.77 -28.40
CA ARG A 590 15.92 -40.06 -28.94
C ARG A 590 16.95 -40.73 -28.05
N LEU A 591 17.93 -39.97 -27.54
CA LEU A 591 18.92 -40.46 -26.58
C LEU A 591 18.26 -40.93 -25.27
N ASP A 592 17.28 -40.19 -24.74
CA ASP A 592 16.55 -40.59 -23.54
C ASP A 592 15.78 -41.90 -23.78
N ARG A 593 15.08 -42.04 -24.91
CA ARG A 593 14.38 -43.29 -25.27
C ARG A 593 15.32 -44.49 -25.39
N LEU A 594 16.48 -44.33 -26.04
CA LEU A 594 17.50 -45.38 -26.14
C LEU A 594 18.08 -45.71 -24.76
N SER A 595 18.36 -44.70 -23.91
CA SER A 595 18.94 -44.91 -22.58
C SER A 595 18.08 -45.74 -21.62
N ARG A 596 16.77 -45.83 -21.89
CA ARG A 596 15.81 -46.59 -21.08
C ARG A 596 15.77 -48.09 -21.43
N GLN A 597 16.55 -48.53 -22.43
CA GLN A 597 16.68 -49.94 -22.81
C GLN A 597 17.79 -50.64 -22.00
N SER A 598 17.57 -51.90 -21.63
CA SER A 598 18.48 -52.66 -20.76
C SER A 598 19.64 -53.35 -21.51
N THR A 599 19.53 -53.51 -22.82
CA THR A 599 20.51 -54.19 -23.69
C THR A 599 20.49 -53.55 -25.07
N PHE A 600 21.67 -53.20 -25.60
CA PHE A 600 21.81 -52.56 -26.92
C PHE A 600 22.31 -53.56 -27.96
N THR A 601 21.72 -53.51 -29.16
CA THR A 601 22.31 -54.15 -30.35
C THR A 601 23.55 -53.39 -30.82
N PRO A 602 24.46 -54.01 -31.61
CA PRO A 602 25.62 -53.32 -32.19
C PRO A 602 25.26 -52.09 -33.03
N GLU A 603 24.11 -52.12 -33.70
CA GLU A 603 23.57 -51.00 -34.49
C GLU A 603 23.09 -49.85 -33.59
N GLU A 604 22.37 -50.14 -32.51
CA GLU A 604 21.93 -49.13 -31.54
C GLU A 604 23.10 -48.50 -30.76
N LEU A 605 24.19 -49.26 -30.54
CA LEU A 605 25.41 -48.74 -29.91
C LEU A 605 26.13 -47.73 -30.83
N ALA A 606 26.13 -47.99 -32.14
CA ALA A 606 26.64 -47.06 -33.15
C ALA A 606 25.77 -45.80 -33.23
N GLU A 607 24.44 -45.96 -33.27
CA GLU A 607 23.47 -44.85 -33.26
C GLU A 607 23.64 -43.96 -32.02
N LEU A 608 23.81 -44.56 -30.84
CA LEU A 608 24.00 -43.83 -29.58
C LEU A 608 25.29 -43.01 -29.57
N THR A 609 26.37 -43.52 -30.17
CA THR A 609 27.65 -42.81 -30.30
C THR A 609 27.49 -41.61 -31.24
N GLU A 610 26.83 -41.81 -32.38
CA GLU A 610 26.56 -40.77 -33.37
C GLU A 610 25.67 -39.66 -32.81
N LEU A 611 24.55 -40.01 -32.16
CA LEU A 611 23.63 -39.05 -31.55
C LEU A 611 24.30 -38.23 -30.43
N ASN A 612 25.19 -38.84 -29.63
CA ASN A 612 25.93 -38.10 -28.62
C ASN A 612 26.90 -37.08 -29.24
N GLN A 613 27.55 -37.42 -30.34
CA GLN A 613 28.43 -36.52 -31.08
C GLN A 613 27.63 -35.35 -31.70
N GLN A 614 26.50 -35.66 -32.34
CA GLN A 614 25.59 -34.66 -32.91
C GLN A 614 25.03 -33.72 -31.83
N ARG A 615 24.58 -34.26 -30.68
CA ARG A 615 24.12 -33.45 -29.54
C ARG A 615 25.21 -32.49 -29.04
N ALA A 616 26.45 -32.98 -28.88
CA ALA A 616 27.55 -32.15 -28.41
C ALA A 616 27.89 -31.02 -29.39
N ASP A 617 27.82 -31.29 -30.69
CA ASP A 617 28.05 -30.27 -31.72
C ASP A 617 26.96 -29.19 -31.73
N MET A 618 25.69 -29.61 -31.75
CA MET A 618 24.55 -28.70 -31.71
C MET A 618 24.51 -27.87 -30.42
N LYS A 619 24.88 -28.47 -29.27
CA LYS A 619 24.98 -27.76 -27.99
C LYS A 619 25.97 -26.60 -28.04
N ARG A 620 27.15 -26.82 -28.65
CA ARG A 620 28.17 -25.77 -28.84
C ARG A 620 27.66 -24.65 -29.74
N ARG A 621 26.98 -24.99 -30.85
CA ARG A 621 26.41 -24.01 -31.78
C ARG A 621 25.28 -23.17 -31.17
N LEU A 622 24.55 -23.73 -30.19
CA LEU A 622 23.49 -23.03 -29.45
C LEU A 622 24.00 -22.23 -28.23
N GLY A 623 25.27 -22.37 -27.84
CA GLY A 623 25.83 -21.72 -26.65
C GLY A 623 25.28 -22.23 -25.31
N LEU A 624 24.85 -23.51 -25.27
CA LEU A 624 24.20 -24.17 -24.12
C LEU A 624 25.16 -25.00 -23.26
#